data_AF-A0A1W6ZVB7-F1
#
_entry.id   AF-A0A1W6ZVB7-F1
#
_cell.length_a   1.000
_cell.length_b   1.000
_cell.length_c   1.000
_cell.angle_alpha   90.00
_cell.angle_beta   90.00
_cell.angle_gamma   90.00
#
_symmetry.space_group_name_H-M   'P 1'
#
loop_
_entity.id
_entity.type
_entity.pdbx_description
1 polymer ?
#
loop_
_entity_poly.entity_id
_entity_poly.type
_entity_poly.pdbx_seq_one_letter_code
_entity_poly.pdbx_strand_id
1 'polypeptide(L)' 'MTIDTDTRYAETDTRYAVALGKAVIKAWGKLPQDIQQRLFEDAVVAGHHTERDESLREQLAVFLHDRHPRTEQQ' A
#
# COMPACT_ATOMS: atom_id res chain seq x y z
N MET A 1 -20.50 -19.74 23.87
CA MET A 1 -19.13 -19.20 23.87
C MET A 1 -18.47 -19.61 22.56
N THR A 2 -18.84 -18.92 21.48
CA THR A 2 -18.27 -19.15 20.14
C THR A 2 -17.47 -17.90 19.88
N ILE A 3 -16.15 -17.93 20.11
CA ILE A 3 -15.33 -16.79 19.71
C ILE A 3 -15.27 -16.83 18.19
N ASP A 4 -15.85 -15.80 17.59
CA ASP A 4 -15.90 -15.46 16.17
C ASP A 4 -14.58 -15.79 15.47
N THR A 5 -14.54 -16.94 14.81
CA THR A 5 -13.44 -17.31 13.91
C THR A 5 -13.26 -16.25 12.83
N ASP A 6 -14.36 -15.66 12.36
CA ASP A 6 -14.39 -14.56 11.37
C ASP A 6 -13.56 -13.34 11.81
N THR A 7 -13.72 -12.91 13.05
CA THR A 7 -12.94 -11.79 13.62
C THR A 7 -11.46 -12.12 13.73
N ARG A 8 -11.10 -13.35 14.12
CA ARG A 8 -9.69 -13.76 14.21
C ARG A 8 -9.01 -13.90 12.84
N TYR A 9 -9.74 -14.30 11.81
CA TYR A 9 -9.22 -14.32 10.44
C TYR A 9 -8.98 -12.90 9.93
N ALA A 10 -9.93 -11.98 10.13
CA ALA A 10 -9.77 -10.57 9.78
C ALA A 10 -8.58 -9.90 10.49
N GLU A 11 -8.36 -10.17 11.78
CA GLU A 11 -7.19 -9.67 12.53
C GLU A 11 -5.87 -10.23 12.01
N THR A 12 -5.85 -11.52 11.66
CA THR A 12 -4.67 -12.20 11.13
C THR A 12 -4.32 -11.68 9.73
N ASP A 13 -5.31 -11.52 8.87
CA ASP A 13 -5.16 -10.97 7.52
C ASP A 13 -4.69 -9.51 7.57
N THR A 14 -5.21 -8.74 8.53
CA THR A 14 -4.75 -7.36 8.80
C THR A 14 -3.29 -7.33 9.21
N ARG A 15 -2.85 -8.25 10.10
CA ARG A 15 -1.45 -8.32 10.52
C ARG A 15 -0.52 -8.59 9.33
N TYR A 16 -0.90 -9.53 8.45
CA TYR A 16 -0.10 -9.85 7.28
C TYR A 16 -0.10 -8.73 6.25
N ALA A 17 -1.25 -8.11 5.99
CA ALA A 17 -1.36 -6.95 5.10
C ALA A 17 -0.47 -5.79 5.58
N VAL A 18 -0.46 -5.50 6.88
CA VAL A 18 0.42 -4.48 7.47
C VAL A 18 1.89 -4.84 7.34
N ALA A 19 2.27 -6.10 7.60
CA ALA A 19 3.66 -6.54 7.48
C ALA A 19 4.17 -6.47 6.03
N LEU A 20 3.37 -6.95 5.08
CA LEU A 20 3.67 -6.89 3.65
C LEU A 20 3.72 -5.45 3.14
N GLY A 21 2.73 -4.62 3.49
CA GLY A 21 2.70 -3.21 3.14
C GLY A 21 3.94 -2.45 3.62
N LYS A 22 4.38 -2.68 4.87
CA LYS A 22 5.62 -2.09 5.40
C LYS A 22 6.86 -2.55 4.63
N ALA A 23 6.94 -3.83 4.26
CA ALA A 23 8.05 -4.37 3.48
C ALA A 23 8.10 -3.74 2.07
N VAL A 24 6.95 -3.64 1.41
CA VAL A 24 6.81 -3.00 0.09
C VAL A 24 7.20 -1.52 0.16
N ILE A 25 6.70 -0.76 1.14
CA ILE A 25 7.05 0.66 1.33
C ILE A 25 8.56 0.85 1.51
N LYS A 26 9.22 -0.05 2.26
CA LYS A 26 10.68 -0.01 2.46
C LYS A 26 11.46 -0.38 1.19
N ALA A 27 10.92 -1.27 0.37
CA ALA A 27 11.55 -1.73 -0.86
C ALA A 27 11.19 -0.88 -2.09
N TRP A 28 10.23 0.05 -1.96
CA TRP A 28 9.54 0.72 -3.07
C TRP A 28 10.49 1.19 -4.18
N GLY A 29 11.46 2.03 -3.86
CA GLY A 29 12.39 2.59 -4.84
C GLY A 29 13.38 1.59 -5.46
N LYS A 30 13.40 0.34 -5.02
CA LYS A 30 14.18 -0.77 -5.61
C LYS A 30 13.33 -1.69 -6.49
N LEU A 31 12.01 -1.54 -6.44
CA LEU A 31 11.11 -2.32 -7.27
C LEU A 31 11.18 -1.82 -8.73
N PRO A 32 11.04 -2.73 -9.71
CA PRO A 32 10.83 -2.35 -11.10
C PRO A 32 9.61 -1.43 -11.27
N GLN A 33 9.66 -0.52 -12.25
CA GLN A 33 8.63 0.50 -12.46
C GLN A 33 7.24 -0.09 -12.76
N ASP A 34 7.18 -1.20 -13.51
CA ASP A 34 5.94 -1.93 -13.80
C ASP A 34 5.31 -2.50 -12.53
N ILE A 35 6.13 -3.01 -11.60
CA ILE A 35 5.68 -3.53 -10.31
C ILE A 35 5.22 -2.39 -9.39
N GLN A 36 5.93 -1.26 -9.39
CA GLN A 36 5.49 -0.05 -8.67
C GLN A 36 4.12 0.41 -9.18
N GLN A 37 3.94 0.55 -10.49
CA GLN A 37 2.67 0.99 -11.08
C GLN A 37 1.53 0.05 -10.69
N ARG A 38 1.74 -1.26 -10.81
CA ARG A 38 0.71 -2.24 -10.49
C ARG A 38 0.33 -2.23 -9.01
N LEU A 39 1.31 -2.20 -8.11
CA LEU A 39 1.05 -2.12 -6.66
C LEU A 39 0.35 -0.80 -6.28
N PHE A 40 0.67 0.29 -6.97
CA PHE A 40 0.00 1.57 -6.77
C PHE A 40 -1.48 1.50 -7.17
N GLU A 41 -1.78 1.01 -8.37
CA GLU A 41 -3.14 0.87 -8.88
C GLU A 41 -3.97 -0.07 -7.98
N ASP A 42 -3.40 -1.22 -7.60
CA ASP A 42 -4.05 -2.17 -6.71
C ASP A 42 -4.33 -1.57 -5.32
N ALA A 43 -3.40 -0.77 -4.77
CA ALA A 43 -3.57 -0.10 -3.48
C ALA A 43 -4.63 1.03 -3.53
N VAL A 44 -4.69 1.77 -4.63
CA VAL A 44 -5.72 2.78 -4.88
C VAL A 44 -7.08 2.10 -4.92
N VAL A 45 -7.26 1.04 -5.73
CA VAL A 45 -8.51 0.28 -5.81
C VAL A 45 -8.90 -0.33 -4.46
N ALA A 46 -7.96 -0.88 -3.71
CA ALA A 46 -8.24 -1.46 -2.40
C ALA A 46 -8.63 -0.43 -1.33
N GLY A 47 -8.11 0.80 -1.43
CA GLY A 47 -8.46 1.90 -0.52
C GLY A 47 -9.70 2.71 -0.93
N HIS A 48 -10.23 2.46 -2.13
CA HIS A 48 -11.44 3.10 -2.62
C HIS A 48 -12.68 2.55 -1.93
N HIS A 49 -13.24 3.35 -1.02
CA HIS A 49 -14.48 3.01 -0.31
C HIS A 49 -15.56 4.11 -0.44
N THR A 50 -15.24 5.33 -0.93
CA THR A 50 -16.18 6.46 -1.06
C THR A 50 -15.69 7.50 -2.08
N GLU A 51 -16.58 8.31 -2.67
CA GLU A 51 -16.32 9.33 -3.73
C GLU A 51 -15.16 10.35 -3.54
N ARG A 52 -14.42 10.33 -2.41
CA ARG A 52 -13.18 11.11 -2.19
C ARG A 52 -11.90 10.41 -2.71
N ASP A 53 -12.05 9.60 -3.74
CA ASP A 53 -11.03 8.67 -4.22
C ASP A 53 -9.87 9.34 -5.00
N GLU A 54 -10.13 10.46 -5.69
CA GLU A 54 -9.05 11.21 -6.35
C GLU A 54 -8.00 11.71 -5.34
N SER A 55 -8.46 12.07 -4.13
CA SER A 55 -7.56 12.53 -3.06
C SER A 55 -6.65 11.41 -2.53
N LEU A 56 -7.09 10.15 -2.53
CA LEU A 56 -6.27 9.03 -2.07
C LEU A 56 -5.13 8.76 -3.06
N ARG A 57 -5.45 8.76 -4.35
CA ARG A 57 -4.47 8.56 -5.42
C ARG A 57 -3.34 9.59 -5.34
N GLU A 58 -3.69 10.87 -5.24
CA GLU A 58 -2.72 11.97 -5.13
C GLU A 58 -1.87 11.85 -3.86
N GLN A 59 -2.50 11.61 -2.70
CA GLN A 59 -1.79 11.45 -1.43
C GLN A 59 -0.83 10.26 -1.44
N LEU A 60 -1.24 9.13 -2.02
CA LEU A 60 -0.41 7.94 -2.12
C LEU A 60 0.78 8.18 -3.07
N ALA A 61 0.57 8.90 -4.17
CA ALA A 61 1.64 9.24 -5.10
C ALA A 61 2.71 10.08 -4.40
N VAL A 62 2.31 11.14 -3.67
CA VAL A 62 3.24 11.97 -2.89
C VAL A 62 3.99 11.14 -1.85
N PHE A 63 3.27 10.30 -1.09
CA PHE A 63 3.87 9.45 -0.05
C PHE A 63 4.96 8.50 -0.58
N LEU A 64 4.76 7.96 -1.79
CA LEU A 64 5.70 7.03 -2.42
C LEU A 64 6.84 7.77 -3.14
N HIS A 65 6.57 8.95 -3.71
CA HIS A 65 7.59 9.82 -4.31
C HIS A 65 8.70 10.18 -3.33
N ASP A 66 8.38 10.48 -2.07
CA ASP A 66 9.38 10.78 -1.02
C ASP A 66 10.27 9.56 -0.66
N ARG A 67 9.85 8.36 -1.05
CA ARG A 67 10.53 7.08 -0.75
C ARG A 67 11.23 6.48 -1.96
N HIS A 68 11.11 7.09 -3.13
CA HIS A 68 12.12 6.86 -4.15
C HIS A 68 13.45 7.34 -3.58
N PRO A 69 14.54 6.56 -3.68
CA PRO A 69 15.85 7.19 -3.66
C PRO A 69 15.76 8.22 -4.79
N ARG A 70 15.74 9.50 -4.43
CA ARG A 70 16.13 10.52 -5.39
C ARG A 70 17.41 9.98 -5.97
N THR A 71 17.38 9.57 -7.22
CA THR A 71 18.58 9.62 -8.03
C THR A 71 19.07 11.04 -7.81
N GLU A 72 20.20 11.11 -7.13
CA GLU A 72 20.86 12.32 -6.70
C GLU A 72 21.12 13.21 -7.93
N GLN A 73 21.45 14.46 -7.65
CA GLN A 73 22.12 15.38 -8.57
C GLN A 73 22.87 14.67 -9.71
N GLN A 74 22.48 14.96 -10.95
CA GLN A 74 23.34 15.06 -12.13
C GLN A 74 22.59 15.73 -13.28
#